data_AF-A0A7Y2ZJT5-F1
#
_entry.id   AF-A0A7Y2ZJT5-F1
#
_cell.length_a   1.000
_cell.length_b   1.000
_cell.length_c   1.000
_cell.angle_alpha   90.00
_cell.angle_beta   90.00
_cell.angle_gamma   90.00
#
_symmetry.space_group_name_H-M   'P 1'
#
loop_
_entity.id
_entity.type
_entity.pdbx_description
1 polymer ?
#
loop_
_entity_poly.entity_id
_entity_poly.type
_entity_poly.pdbx_seq_one_letter_code
_entity_poly.pdbx_strand_id
1 'polypeptide(L)'
;DHIHDIVRMVEYSLTGETYALPSPEISADFDVRGATLDMIQRISETLRGADPAQIDEWKVRFDMGGNPMEFPFWYAINGTMSDAIYHTGQVVAHRRAAGLPVNSNMNVFLGQTSA
;
A
#
# COMPACT_ATOMS: atom_id res chain seq x y z
N ASP A 1 -7.26 3.16 -8.15
CA ASP A 1 -8.19 2.70 -7.11
C ASP A 1 -7.64 1.48 -6.39
N HIS A 2 -7.48 0.33 -7.05
CA HIS A 2 -6.94 -0.88 -6.39
C HIS A 2 -5.62 -0.69 -5.60
N ILE A 3 -4.60 -0.05 -6.18
CA ILE A 3 -3.33 0.24 -5.46
C ILE A 3 -3.56 1.12 -4.22
N HIS A 4 -4.52 2.05 -4.26
CA HIS A 4 -4.85 2.90 -3.13
C HIS A 4 -5.45 2.07 -1.98
N ASP A 5 -6.37 1.16 -2.30
CA ASP A 5 -6.97 0.24 -1.33
C ASP A 5 -5.93 -0.70 -0.70
N ILE A 6 -5.01 -1.24 -1.52
CA ILE A 6 -3.87 -2.03 -1.04
C ILE A 6 -3.05 -1.22 -0.02
N VAL A 7 -2.67 0.02 -0.35
CA VAL A 7 -1.88 0.86 0.56
C VAL A 7 -2.66 1.17 1.84
N ARG A 8 -3.97 1.43 1.76
CA ARG A 8 -4.83 1.64 2.92
C ARG A 8 -4.85 0.44 3.86
N MET A 9 -4.91 -0.79 3.32
CA MET A 9 -4.83 -2.00 4.14
C MET A 9 -3.50 -2.11 4.90
N VAL A 10 -2.39 -1.66 4.31
CA VAL A 10 -1.09 -1.61 5.01
C VAL A 10 -1.12 -0.58 6.13
N GLU A 11 -1.63 0.63 5.86
CA GLU A 11 -1.75 1.67 6.90
C GLU A 11 -2.60 1.19 8.08
N TYR A 12 -3.75 0.58 7.80
CA TYR A 12 -4.67 0.06 8.83
C TYR A 12 -4.02 -1.03 9.68
N SER A 13 -3.11 -1.82 9.08
CA SER A 13 -2.37 -2.82 9.85
C SER A 13 -1.45 -2.23 10.92
N LEU A 14 -1.05 -0.97 10.76
CA LEU A 14 -0.23 -0.20 11.69
C LEU A 14 -1.06 0.63 12.67
N THR A 15 -2.21 1.15 12.25
CA THR A 15 -3.08 2.01 13.08
C THR A 15 -4.07 1.23 13.95
N GLY A 16 -4.26 -0.07 13.66
CA GLY A 16 -5.19 -0.93 14.38
C GLY A 16 -6.61 -0.93 13.84
N GLU A 17 -6.84 -0.26 12.70
CA GLU A 17 -8.13 -0.17 12.04
C GLU A 17 -8.49 -1.47 11.28
N THR A 18 -9.78 -1.67 11.05
CA THR A 18 -10.31 -2.82 10.30
C THR A 18 -10.76 -2.37 8.91
N TYR A 19 -10.27 -3.06 7.88
CA TYR A 19 -10.64 -2.79 6.50
C TYR A 19 -11.95 -3.49 6.13
N ALA A 20 -12.94 -2.75 5.61
CA ALA A 20 -14.22 -3.33 5.20
C ALA A 20 -14.16 -3.92 3.78
N LEU A 21 -14.77 -5.10 3.59
CA LEU A 21 -14.94 -5.74 2.29
C LEU A 21 -16.44 -5.92 1.97
N PRO A 22 -16.93 -5.46 0.80
CA PRO A 22 -16.16 -4.83 -0.29
C PRO A 22 -15.66 -3.43 0.06
N SER A 23 -14.60 -3.01 -0.62
CA SER A 23 -13.99 -1.69 -0.47
C SER A 23 -15.02 -0.58 -0.71
N PRO A 24 -15.01 0.50 0.10
CA PRO A 24 -15.85 1.67 -0.17
C PRO A 24 -15.57 2.25 -1.55
N GLU A 25 -16.63 2.66 -2.26
CA GLU A 25 -16.47 3.35 -3.54
C GLU A 25 -15.70 4.67 -3.34
N ILE A 26 -14.72 4.90 -4.22
CA ILE A 26 -13.96 6.15 -4.26
C ILE A 26 -14.68 7.11 -5.21
N SER A 27 -14.99 8.31 -4.72
CA SER A 27 -15.62 9.34 -5.55
C SER A 27 -14.74 9.74 -6.73
N ALA A 28 -15.36 10.08 -7.86
CA ALA A 28 -14.64 10.40 -9.10
C ALA A 28 -13.78 11.67 -9.01
N ASP A 29 -14.09 12.59 -8.09
CA ASP A 29 -13.35 13.84 -7.83
C ASP A 29 -12.23 13.67 -6.79
N PHE A 30 -12.07 12.48 -6.21
CA PHE A 30 -11.05 12.21 -5.20
C PHE A 30 -9.64 12.14 -5.81
N ASP A 31 -8.66 12.83 -5.23
CA ASP A 31 -7.26 12.70 -5.61
C ASP A 31 -6.64 11.40 -5.05
N VAL A 32 -6.93 10.31 -5.74
CA VAL A 32 -6.41 8.97 -5.43
C VAL A 32 -4.89 8.98 -5.36
N ARG A 33 -4.21 9.73 -6.23
CA ARG A 33 -2.75 9.71 -6.32
C ARG A 33 -2.13 10.40 -5.11
N GLY A 34 -2.54 11.64 -4.81
CA GLY A 34 -2.06 12.40 -3.67
C GLY A 34 -2.27 11.64 -2.37
N ALA A 35 -3.50 11.17 -2.14
CA ALA A 35 -3.84 10.42 -0.93
C ALA A 35 -3.04 9.12 -0.78
N THR A 36 -2.77 8.41 -1.88
CA THR A 36 -1.94 7.19 -1.85
C THR A 36 -0.49 7.51 -1.47
N LEU A 37 0.09 8.57 -2.03
CA LEU A 37 1.46 8.97 -1.72
C LEU A 37 1.60 9.44 -0.28
N ASP A 38 0.62 10.18 0.23
CA ASP A 38 0.59 10.61 1.63
C ASP A 38 0.50 9.42 2.60
N MET A 39 -0.32 8.40 2.28
CA MET A 39 -0.36 7.15 3.06
C MET A 39 0.99 6.43 3.05
N ILE A 40 1.64 6.29 1.88
CA ILE A 40 2.96 5.65 1.78
C ILE A 40 3.99 6.40 2.63
N GLN A 41 3.94 7.74 2.63
CA GLN A 41 4.82 8.54 3.47
C GLN A 41 4.57 8.27 4.96
N ARG A 42 3.33 8.31 5.42
CA ARG A 42 2.98 8.02 6.82
C ARG A 42 3.38 6.61 7.25
N ILE A 43 3.10 5.60 6.42
CA ILE A 43 3.56 4.22 6.64
C ILE A 43 5.08 4.19 6.81
N SER A 44 5.82 4.85 5.92
CA SER A 44 7.28 4.88 5.96
C SER A 44 7.83 5.58 7.21
N GLU A 45 7.20 6.66 7.65
CA GLU A 45 7.57 7.39 8.86
C GLU A 45 7.28 6.55 10.12
N THR A 46 6.09 5.94 10.20
CA THR A 46 5.71 5.02 11.29
C THR A 46 6.69 3.86 11.40
N LEU A 47 6.98 3.16 10.30
CA LEU A 47 7.89 2.01 10.31
C LEU A 47 9.33 2.39 10.67
N ARG A 48 9.81 3.58 10.26
CA ARG A 48 11.16 4.06 10.61
C ARG A 48 11.30 4.52 12.06
N GLY A 49 10.20 4.96 12.67
CA GLY A 49 10.16 5.42 14.06
C GLY A 49 9.76 4.35 15.08
N ALA A 50 9.36 3.15 14.63
CA ALA A 50 8.84 2.11 15.50
C ALA A 50 9.92 1.45 16.37
N ASP A 51 9.56 1.16 17.62
CA ASP A 51 10.31 0.22 18.45
C ASP A 51 10.03 -1.21 17.93
N PRO A 52 11.05 -2.06 17.74
CA PRO A 52 10.87 -3.46 17.35
C PRO A 52 9.83 -4.24 18.17
N ALA A 53 9.63 -3.88 19.45
CA ALA A 53 8.62 -4.49 20.31
C ALA A 53 7.17 -4.23 19.83
N GLN A 54 6.93 -3.16 19.04
CA GLN A 54 5.60 -2.81 18.52
C GLN A 54 5.13 -3.71 17.37
N ILE A 55 6.03 -4.47 16.73
CA ILE A 55 5.67 -5.37 15.62
C ILE A 55 4.58 -6.38 16.03
N ASP A 56 4.61 -6.83 17.28
CA ASP A 56 3.64 -7.81 17.78
C ASP A 56 2.22 -7.22 17.95
N GLU A 57 2.10 -5.90 18.06
CA GLU A 57 0.83 -5.17 18.19
C GLU A 57 0.15 -4.97 16.82
N TRP A 58 0.95 -4.89 15.75
CA TRP A 58 0.44 -4.72 14.40
C TRP A 58 -0.20 -6.00 13.87
N LYS A 59 -1.38 -5.84 13.26
CA LYS A 59 -2.18 -6.94 12.71
C LYS A 59 -2.92 -6.46 11.49
N VAL A 60 -3.04 -7.32 10.49
CA VAL A 60 -3.97 -7.11 9.38
C VAL A 60 -5.36 -7.46 9.85
N ARG A 61 -6.30 -6.52 9.76
CA ARG A 61 -7.70 -6.71 10.14
C ARG A 61 -8.62 -6.38 8.99
N PHE A 62 -9.54 -7.28 8.67
CA PHE A 62 -10.59 -6.99 7.71
C PHE A 62 -11.90 -7.66 8.08
N ASP A 63 -12.99 -7.02 7.69
CA ASP A 63 -14.35 -7.51 7.90
C ASP A 63 -14.96 -7.91 6.54
N MET A 64 -15.29 -9.18 6.40
CA MET A 64 -16.04 -9.68 5.23
C MET A 64 -17.52 -9.83 5.58
N GLY A 65 -18.29 -8.75 5.38
CA GLY A 65 -19.75 -8.78 5.50
C GLY A 65 -20.26 -9.21 6.89
N GLY A 66 -19.63 -8.73 7.96
CA GLY A 66 -19.90 -9.06 9.36
C GLY A 66 -19.00 -10.17 9.94
N ASN A 67 -18.01 -10.65 9.19
CA ASN A 67 -17.04 -11.65 9.65
C ASN A 67 -15.66 -11.02 9.83
N PRO A 68 -15.30 -10.59 11.05
CA PRO A 68 -13.99 -10.01 11.31
C PRO A 68 -12.92 -11.10 11.25
N MET A 69 -11.82 -10.81 10.58
CA MET A 69 -10.63 -11.64 10.51
C MET A 69 -9.40 -10.83 10.91
N GLU A 70 -8.48 -11.49 11.59
CA GLU A 70 -7.23 -10.91 12.07
C GLU A 70 -6.04 -11.83 11.73
N PHE A 71 -4.96 -11.22 11.24
CA PHE A 71 -3.72 -11.92 10.88
C PHE A 71 -2.50 -11.17 11.41
N PRO A 72 -1.37 -11.85 11.67
CA PRO A 72 -0.11 -11.21 12.04
C PRO A 72 0.37 -10.19 10.98
N PHE A 73 1.08 -9.14 11.42
CA PHE A 73 1.58 -8.08 10.53
C PHE A 73 2.32 -8.57 9.28
N TRP A 74 3.09 -9.66 9.36
CA TRP A 74 3.84 -10.17 8.21
C TRP A 74 2.95 -10.54 7.01
N TYR A 75 1.65 -10.79 7.21
CA TYR A 75 0.69 -10.95 6.10
C TYR A 75 0.52 -9.67 5.28
N ALA A 76 0.68 -8.48 5.86
CA ALA A 76 0.69 -7.21 5.11
C ALA A 76 1.87 -7.17 4.13
N ILE A 77 3.01 -7.77 4.50
CA ILE A 77 4.19 -7.84 3.63
C ILE A 77 3.95 -8.88 2.52
N ASN A 78 3.60 -10.11 2.91
CA ASN A 78 3.51 -11.22 1.96
C ASN A 78 2.31 -11.14 1.03
N GLY A 79 1.18 -10.63 1.52
CA GLY A 79 -0.03 -10.44 0.72
C GLY A 79 -0.06 -9.04 0.11
N THR A 80 -0.38 -8.05 0.92
CA THR A 80 -0.73 -6.70 0.46
C THR A 80 0.42 -5.99 -0.28
N MET A 81 1.63 -5.96 0.28
CA MET A 81 2.77 -5.33 -0.37
C MET A 81 3.25 -6.09 -1.62
N SER A 82 3.25 -7.42 -1.59
CA SER A 82 3.54 -8.23 -2.79
C SER A 82 2.56 -7.93 -3.92
N ASP A 83 1.28 -7.78 -3.62
CA ASP A 83 0.25 -7.43 -4.60
C ASP A 83 0.47 -6.00 -5.14
N ALA A 84 0.88 -5.06 -4.29
CA ALA A 84 1.28 -3.73 -4.72
C ALA A 84 2.40 -3.78 -5.78
N ILE A 85 3.46 -4.56 -5.51
CA ILE A 85 4.58 -4.75 -6.44
C ILE A 85 4.09 -5.36 -7.75
N TYR A 86 3.28 -6.41 -7.69
CA TYR A 86 2.69 -7.05 -8.86
C TYR A 86 1.90 -6.06 -9.74
N HIS A 87 1.03 -5.26 -9.14
CA HIS A 87 0.24 -4.26 -9.86
C HIS A 87 1.07 -3.08 -10.38
N THR A 88 2.13 -2.67 -9.69
CA THR A 88 3.04 -1.64 -10.23
C THR A 88 3.74 -2.12 -11.52
N GLY A 89 4.02 -3.42 -11.63
CA GLY A 89 4.53 -4.02 -12.87
C GLY A 89 3.58 -3.84 -14.06
N GLN A 90 2.28 -3.99 -13.84
CA GLN A 90 1.25 -3.75 -14.86
C GLN A 90 1.22 -2.27 -15.30
N VAL A 91 1.31 -1.34 -14.35
CA VAL A 91 1.39 0.10 -14.64
C VAL A 91 2.61 0.41 -15.50
N VAL A 92 3.78 -0.16 -15.16
CA VAL A 92 5.01 -0.01 -15.95
C VAL A 92 4.85 -0.56 -17.36
N ALA A 93 4.22 -1.74 -17.51
CA ALA A 93 3.97 -2.34 -18.81
C ALA A 93 3.06 -1.46 -19.69
N HIS A 94 1.95 -0.95 -19.15
CA HIS A 94 1.05 -0.05 -19.87
C HIS A 94 1.72 1.26 -20.26
N ARG A 95 2.50 1.85 -19.35
CA ARG A 95 3.31 3.04 -19.63
C ARG A 95 4.26 2.82 -20.81
N ARG A 96 4.96 1.69 -20.85
CA ARG A 96 5.86 1.33 -21.96
C ARG A 96 5.09 1.15 -23.27
N ALA A 97 3.96 0.46 -23.25
CA ALA A 97 3.12 0.27 -24.43
C ALA A 97 2.58 1.60 -24.97
N ALA A 98 2.32 2.58 -24.11
CA ALA A 98 1.90 3.93 -24.48
C ALA A 98 3.06 4.86 -24.92
N GLY A 99 4.30 4.35 -25.03
CA GLY A 99 5.47 5.15 -25.41
C GLY A 99 5.98 6.06 -24.29
N LEU A 100 5.59 5.84 -23.04
CA LEU A 100 5.97 6.61 -21.86
C LEU A 100 6.82 5.76 -20.91
N PRO A 101 8.08 5.41 -21.26
CA PRO A 101 8.91 4.57 -20.41
C PRO A 101 9.11 5.16 -19.01
N VAL A 102 9.49 4.30 -18.07
CA VAL A 102 9.86 4.75 -16.72
C VAL A 102 11.14 5.58 -16.79
N ASN A 103 11.30 6.52 -15.86
CA ASN A 103 12.49 7.37 -15.79
C ASN A 103 13.75 6.48 -15.66
N SER A 104 14.72 6.64 -16.58
CA SER A 104 15.96 5.86 -16.60
C SER A 104 16.86 6.10 -15.40
N ASN A 105 16.68 7.23 -14.69
CA ASN A 105 17.43 7.57 -13.48
C ASN A 105 16.82 6.95 -12.21
N MET A 106 15.70 6.25 -12.32
CA MET A 106 15.04 5.59 -11.19
C MET A 106 15.82 4.33 -10.79
N ASN A 107 16.22 4.26 -9.53
CA ASN A 107 16.82 3.09 -8.91
C ASN A 107 15.85 2.51 -7.86
N VAL A 108 15.18 1.42 -8.22
CA VAL A 108 14.22 0.74 -7.33
C VAL A 108 14.88 0.10 -6.12
N PHE A 109 16.14 -0.35 -6.23
CA PHE A 109 16.87 -0.97 -5.13
C PHE A 109 17.21 0.05 -4.04
N LEU A 110 17.64 1.25 -4.44
CA LEU A 110 17.97 2.34 -3.52
C LEU A 110 16.75 3.18 -3.12
N GLY A 111 15.62 3.04 -3.82
CA GLY A 111 14.44 3.88 -3.62
C GLY A 111 14.69 5.36 -3.98
N GLN A 112 15.57 5.62 -4.94
CA GLN A 112 15.99 6.97 -5.31
C GLN A 112 15.80 7.21 -6.80
N THR A 113 15.56 8.46 -7.17
CA THR A 113 15.68 8.92 -8.56
C THR A 113 16.79 9.95 -8.60
N SER A 114 17.87 9.64 -9.31
CA SER A 114 18.97 10.60 -9.44
C SER A 114 18.48 11.83 -10.22
N ALA A 115 18.82 13.02 -9.69
CA ALA A 115 18.58 14.29 -10.36
C ALA A 115 19.36 14.39 -11.67
#